data_AF-A0A7S3EB67-F1
#
_entry.id   AF-A0A7S3EB67-F1
#
_cell.length_a   1.000
_cell.length_b   1.000
_cell.length_c   1.000
_cell.angle_alpha   90.00
_cell.angle_beta   90.00
_cell.angle_gamma   90.00
#
_symmetry.space_group_name_H-M   'P 1'
#
loop_
_entity.id
_entity.type
_entity.pdbx_description
1 polymer ?
#
loop_
_entity_poly.entity_id
_entity_poly.type
_entity_poly.pdbx_seq_one_letter_code
_entity_poly.pdbx_strand_id
1 'polypeptide(L)'
;MDEELFELKNYFYLGNFAAAVQEGTTLSVDDMDVKIDKDAYLFRVEVAKGNLDTVISKVGDEAPLALRAVKLYATYLKDRSNSVVVIETIKELMQDAAHASNSTFLLMSAMIYAQEKDFDNALRLLYKGNKKEDKALKDLKL
;
A
#
# COMPACT_ATOMS: atom_id res chain seq x y z
N MET A 1 -0.89 -15.14 3.01
CA MET A 1 0.39 -14.41 2.96
C MET A 1 1.11 -14.94 1.75
N ASP A 2 1.47 -14.09 0.78
CA ASP A 2 2.06 -14.54 -0.48
C ASP A 2 3.54 -14.83 -0.23
N GLU A 3 3.85 -16.11 -0.06
CA GLU A 3 5.20 -16.62 0.23
C GLU A 3 6.20 -16.21 -0.86
N GLU A 4 5.74 -16.09 -2.10
CA GLU A 4 6.53 -15.65 -3.26
C GLU A 4 7.18 -14.28 -3.05
N LEU A 5 6.57 -13.38 -2.26
CA LEU A 5 7.08 -12.04 -2.01
C LEU A 5 7.89 -11.92 -0.72
N PHE A 6 8.16 -13.04 -0.04
CA PHE A 6 8.77 -13.02 1.30
C PHE A 6 10.09 -12.28 1.35
N GLU A 7 11.04 -12.59 0.44
CA GLU A 7 12.36 -11.95 0.43
C GLU A 7 12.27 -10.45 0.11
N LEU A 8 11.47 -10.08 -0.89
CA LEU A 8 11.21 -8.69 -1.24
C LEU A 8 10.69 -7.88 -0.03
N LYS A 9 9.69 -8.43 0.66
CA LYS A 9 9.10 -7.83 1.87
C LYS A 9 10.15 -7.70 2.96
N ASN A 10 10.95 -8.73 3.19
CA ASN A 10 12.02 -8.72 4.19
C ASN A 10 13.05 -7.61 3.91
N TYR A 11 13.57 -7.53 2.70
CA TYR A 11 14.51 -6.46 2.32
C TYR A 11 13.91 -5.07 2.48
N PHE A 12 12.64 -4.89 2.09
CA PHE A 12 11.92 -3.63 2.27
C PHE A 12 11.83 -3.23 3.75
N TYR A 13 11.41 -4.14 4.63
CA TYR A 13 11.24 -3.84 6.05
C TYR A 13 12.57 -3.61 6.78
N LEU A 14 13.65 -4.23 6.33
CA LEU A 14 15.01 -3.98 6.83
C LEU A 14 15.63 -2.68 6.28
N GLY A 15 14.96 -1.99 5.36
CA GLY A 15 15.49 -0.79 4.70
C GLY A 15 16.58 -1.07 3.67
N ASN A 16 16.83 -2.34 3.32
CA ASN A 16 17.76 -2.71 2.26
C ASN A 16 17.08 -2.55 0.89
N PHE A 17 16.87 -1.29 0.50
CA PHE A 17 16.12 -0.96 -0.71
C PHE A 17 16.82 -1.36 -2.01
N ALA A 18 18.14 -1.49 -2.02
CA ALA A 18 18.88 -1.98 -3.19
C ALA A 18 18.54 -3.46 -3.45
N ALA A 19 18.61 -4.31 -2.42
CA ALA A 19 18.24 -5.71 -2.52
C ALA A 19 16.74 -5.89 -2.83
N ALA A 20 15.87 -5.07 -2.21
CA ALA A 20 14.43 -5.09 -2.50
C ALA A 20 14.13 -4.80 -3.98
N VAL A 21 14.78 -3.80 -4.58
CA VAL A 21 14.60 -3.52 -6.02
C VAL A 21 15.13 -4.64 -6.89
N GLN A 22 16.32 -5.18 -6.57
CA GLN A 22 16.89 -6.31 -7.31
C GLN A 22 15.91 -7.48 -7.31
N GLU A 23 15.49 -7.92 -6.11
CA GLU A 23 14.58 -9.04 -5.92
C GLU A 23 13.25 -8.83 -6.66
N GLY A 24 12.57 -7.71 -6.44
CA GLY A 24 11.27 -7.46 -7.08
C GLY A 24 11.34 -7.33 -8.60
N THR A 25 12.48 -6.92 -9.16
CA THR A 25 12.67 -6.81 -10.62
C THR A 25 12.98 -8.17 -11.25
N THR A 26 13.71 -9.04 -10.56
CA THR A 26 14.08 -10.37 -11.07
C THR A 26 13.01 -11.43 -10.83
N LEU A 27 12.20 -11.26 -9.79
CA LEU A 27 11.15 -12.21 -9.42
C LEU A 27 10.05 -12.27 -10.49
N SER A 28 9.91 -13.45 -11.10
CA SER A 28 8.80 -13.77 -12.00
C SER A 28 7.63 -14.32 -11.19
N VAL A 29 6.46 -13.73 -11.39
CA VAL A 29 5.20 -14.12 -10.74
C VAL A 29 4.12 -14.24 -11.80
N ASP A 30 3.38 -15.34 -11.77
CA ASP A 30 2.32 -15.63 -12.76
C ASP A 30 0.97 -15.09 -12.29
N ASP A 31 0.74 -15.06 -10.98
CA ASP A 31 -0.47 -14.53 -10.37
C ASP A 31 -0.53 -12.99 -10.48
N MET A 32 -1.64 -12.49 -11.00
CA MET A 32 -1.81 -11.06 -11.25
C MET A 32 -1.91 -10.24 -9.96
N ASP A 33 -2.54 -10.76 -8.92
CA ASP A 33 -2.66 -10.08 -7.62
C ASP A 33 -1.28 -10.02 -6.95
N VAL A 34 -0.51 -11.11 -7.01
CA VAL A 34 0.88 -11.15 -6.51
C VAL A 34 1.76 -10.16 -7.27
N LYS A 35 1.57 -10.03 -8.60
CA LYS A 35 2.29 -9.03 -9.41
C LYS A 35 1.95 -7.60 -9.00
N ILE A 36 0.67 -7.32 -8.74
CA ILE A 36 0.22 -5.99 -8.27
C ILE A 36 0.85 -5.68 -6.91
N ASP A 37 0.89 -6.64 -5.99
CA ASP A 37 1.52 -6.45 -4.68
C ASP A 37 3.03 -6.26 -4.79
N LYS A 38 3.70 -7.02 -5.66
CA LYS A 38 5.12 -6.84 -5.97
C LYS A 38 5.41 -5.41 -6.45
N ASP A 39 4.64 -4.93 -7.42
CA ASP A 39 4.77 -3.57 -7.97
C ASP A 39 4.48 -2.51 -6.89
N ALA A 40 3.49 -2.75 -6.02
CA ALA A 40 3.20 -1.87 -4.89
C ALA A 40 4.39 -1.76 -3.92
N TYR A 41 5.09 -2.86 -3.63
CA TYR A 41 6.31 -2.83 -2.82
C TYR A 41 7.44 -2.06 -3.50
N LEU A 42 7.65 -2.26 -4.81
CA LEU A 42 8.65 -1.51 -5.56
C LEU A 42 8.37 0.00 -5.56
N PHE A 43 7.10 0.42 -5.74
CA PHE A 43 6.77 1.84 -5.62
C PHE A 43 6.91 2.37 -4.19
N ARG A 44 6.61 1.57 -3.16
CA ARG A 44 6.85 1.95 -1.77
C ARG A 44 8.34 2.10 -1.45
N VAL A 45 9.21 1.31 -2.07
CA VAL A 45 10.66 1.51 -2.02
C VAL A 45 11.02 2.89 -2.59
N GLU A 46 10.48 3.25 -3.74
CA GLU A 46 10.73 4.57 -4.35
C GLU A 46 10.21 5.72 -3.47
N VAL A 47 9.04 5.57 -2.84
CA VAL A 47 8.56 6.52 -1.84
C VAL A 47 9.54 6.63 -0.66
N ALA A 48 10.03 5.50 -0.13
CA ALA A 48 10.95 5.50 1.00
C ALA A 48 12.32 6.13 0.68
N LYS A 49 12.76 6.07 -0.59
CA LYS A 49 13.95 6.78 -1.10
C LYS A 49 13.71 8.27 -1.34
N GLY A 50 12.46 8.75 -1.28
CA GLY A 50 12.10 10.14 -1.60
C GLY A 50 11.86 10.40 -3.09
N ASN A 51 11.82 9.36 -3.93
CA ASN A 51 11.61 9.46 -5.38
C ASN A 51 10.12 9.63 -5.73
N LEU A 52 9.45 10.59 -5.09
CA LEU A 52 7.99 10.77 -5.16
C LEU A 52 7.50 11.04 -6.60
N ASP A 53 8.22 11.88 -7.35
CA ASP A 53 7.89 12.22 -8.74
C ASP A 53 7.89 11.00 -9.67
N THR A 54 8.77 10.03 -9.41
CA THR A 54 8.82 8.79 -10.18
C THR A 54 7.56 7.95 -9.96
N VAL A 55 7.08 7.88 -8.71
CA VAL A 55 5.84 7.16 -8.39
C VAL A 55 4.63 7.86 -9.00
N ILE A 56 4.55 9.19 -8.84
CA ILE A 56 3.43 10.00 -9.32
C ILE A 56 3.31 9.93 -10.85
N SER A 57 4.43 9.95 -11.57
CA SER A 57 4.44 9.89 -13.04
C SER A 57 4.20 8.49 -13.61
N LYS A 58 4.68 7.43 -12.94
CA LYS A 58 4.56 6.06 -13.47
C LYS A 58 3.21 5.40 -13.20
N VAL A 59 2.53 5.79 -12.11
CA VAL A 59 1.24 5.20 -11.77
C VAL A 59 0.12 6.00 -12.45
N GLY A 60 -0.50 5.39 -13.46
CA GLY A 60 -1.66 5.94 -14.15
C GLY A 60 -2.94 5.90 -13.31
N ASP A 61 -3.98 6.59 -13.77
CA ASP A 61 -5.25 6.68 -13.04
C ASP A 61 -6.10 5.41 -13.17
N GLU A 62 -5.88 4.63 -14.24
CA GLU A 62 -6.46 3.29 -14.46
C GLU A 62 -5.65 2.16 -13.81
N ALA A 63 -4.60 2.49 -13.05
CA ALA A 63 -3.81 1.48 -12.36
C ALA A 63 -4.63 0.77 -11.26
N PRO A 64 -4.26 -0.46 -10.87
CA PRO A 64 -4.86 -1.14 -9.73
C PRO A 64 -4.86 -0.27 -8.47
N LEU A 65 -5.90 -0.41 -7.65
CA LEU A 65 -6.10 0.43 -6.46
C LEU A 65 -4.87 0.44 -5.53
N ALA A 66 -4.19 -0.70 -5.37
CA ALA A 66 -2.98 -0.80 -4.57
C ALA A 66 -1.91 0.18 -5.03
N LEU A 67 -1.68 0.29 -6.35
CA LEU A 67 -0.69 1.21 -6.92
C LEU A 67 -1.14 2.66 -6.80
N ARG A 68 -2.42 2.92 -7.09
CA ARG A 68 -3.02 4.25 -6.92
C ARG A 68 -2.95 4.75 -5.48
N ALA A 69 -3.06 3.87 -4.50
CA ALA A 69 -2.91 4.21 -3.09
C ALA A 69 -1.49 4.65 -2.75
N VAL A 70 -0.47 3.97 -3.31
CA VAL A 70 0.94 4.38 -3.15
C VAL A 70 1.19 5.73 -3.83
N LYS A 71 0.62 5.97 -5.02
CA LYS A 71 0.63 7.29 -5.68
C LYS A 71 -0.03 8.37 -4.82
N LEU A 72 -1.21 8.10 -4.25
CA LEU A 72 -1.92 9.05 -3.39
C LEU A 72 -1.06 9.44 -2.18
N TYR A 73 -0.41 8.46 -1.54
CA TYR A 73 0.53 8.72 -0.45
C TYR A 73 1.75 9.53 -0.91
N ALA A 74 2.32 9.22 -2.06
CA ALA A 74 3.43 9.99 -2.63
C ALA A 74 3.04 11.45 -2.93
N THR A 75 1.85 11.68 -3.49
CA THR A 75 1.30 13.02 -3.74
C THR A 75 1.12 13.80 -2.44
N TYR A 76 0.58 13.16 -1.40
CA TYR A 76 0.45 13.76 -0.07
C TYR A 76 1.82 14.14 0.53
N LEU A 77 2.82 13.26 0.43
CA LEU A 77 4.16 13.56 0.93
C LEU A 77 4.84 14.69 0.17
N LYS A 78 4.57 14.81 -1.14
CA LYS A 78 5.13 15.87 -1.99
C LYS A 78 4.54 17.24 -1.63
N ASP A 79 3.24 17.31 -1.37
CA ASP A 79 2.57 18.53 -0.96
C ASP A 79 1.51 18.27 0.12
N ARG A 80 1.93 18.48 1.37
CA ARG A 80 1.07 18.28 2.55
C ARG A 80 -0.04 19.31 2.67
N SER A 81 0.01 20.43 1.94
CA SER A 81 -1.07 21.42 1.98
C SER A 81 -2.37 20.88 1.37
N ASN A 82 -2.30 19.84 0.54
CA ASN A 82 -3.45 19.16 -0.04
C ASN A 82 -4.05 18.07 0.87
N SER A 83 -3.71 18.03 2.16
CA SER A 83 -4.17 16.98 3.07
C SER A 83 -5.70 16.85 3.11
N VAL A 84 -6.42 17.96 3.06
CA VAL A 84 -7.89 17.99 3.02
C VAL A 84 -8.45 17.21 1.82
N VAL A 85 -7.97 17.54 0.61
CA VAL A 85 -8.40 16.89 -0.64
C VAL A 85 -8.05 15.41 -0.64
N VAL A 86 -6.86 15.06 -0.13
CA VAL A 86 -6.43 13.66 -0.01
C VAL A 86 -7.33 12.88 0.95
N ILE A 87 -7.69 13.45 2.10
CA ILE A 87 -8.58 12.82 3.08
C ILE A 87 -9.99 12.63 2.50
N GLU A 88 -10.52 13.62 1.77
CA GLU A 88 -11.80 13.51 1.08
C GLU A 88 -11.77 12.38 0.04
N THR A 89 -10.70 12.32 -0.77
CA THR A 89 -10.49 11.23 -1.73
C THR A 89 -10.47 9.86 -1.04
N ILE A 90 -9.80 9.73 0.11
CA ILE A 90 -9.81 8.48 0.89
C ILE A 90 -11.23 8.13 1.34
N LYS A 91 -11.99 9.11 1.85
CA LYS A 91 -13.37 8.88 2.32
C LYS A 91 -14.29 8.44 1.19
N GLU A 92 -14.15 9.04 0.01
CA GLU A 92 -14.90 8.65 -1.20
C GLU A 92 -14.55 7.23 -1.64
N LEU A 93 -13.26 6.92 -1.76
CA LEU A 93 -12.80 5.58 -2.16
C LEU A 93 -13.23 4.50 -1.16
N MET A 94 -13.31 4.83 0.14
CA MET A 94 -13.76 3.92 1.19
C MET A 94 -15.25 3.59 1.16
N GLN A 95 -16.06 4.27 0.33
CA GLN A 95 -17.48 3.93 0.14
C GLN A 95 -17.65 2.61 -0.62
N ASP A 96 -16.67 2.25 -1.45
CA ASP A 96 -16.64 0.97 -2.14
C ASP A 96 -16.11 -0.13 -1.19
N ALA A 97 -16.91 -1.20 -1.01
CA ALA A 97 -16.55 -2.33 -0.17
C ALA A 97 -15.31 -3.09 -0.67
N ALA A 98 -15.07 -3.14 -1.98
CA ALA A 98 -13.88 -3.76 -2.56
C ALA A 98 -12.62 -2.98 -2.16
N HIS A 99 -12.68 -1.65 -2.24
CA HIS A 99 -11.59 -0.78 -1.81
C HIS A 99 -11.34 -0.87 -0.31
N ALA A 100 -12.41 -0.89 0.50
CA ALA A 100 -12.33 -1.05 1.95
C ALA A 100 -11.77 -2.40 2.41
N SER A 101 -11.51 -3.33 1.48
CA SER A 101 -10.85 -4.61 1.72
C SER A 101 -9.40 -4.67 1.21
N ASN A 102 -8.92 -3.70 0.44
CA ASN A 102 -7.56 -3.71 -0.09
C ASN A 102 -6.54 -3.31 0.99
N SER A 103 -5.63 -4.23 1.33
CA SER A 103 -4.65 -4.05 2.41
C SER A 103 -3.69 -2.90 2.16
N THR A 104 -3.15 -2.78 0.94
CA THR A 104 -2.24 -1.70 0.55
C THR A 104 -2.93 -0.34 0.63
N PHE A 105 -4.17 -0.24 0.15
CA PHE A 105 -4.97 0.99 0.27
C PHE A 105 -5.19 1.39 1.73
N LEU A 106 -5.66 0.46 2.56
CA LEU A 106 -5.87 0.72 3.99
C LEU A 106 -4.58 1.15 4.70
N LEU A 107 -3.44 0.52 4.38
CA LEU A 107 -2.15 0.88 4.95
C LEU A 107 -1.71 2.29 4.55
N MET A 108 -1.74 2.62 3.25
CA MET A 108 -1.34 3.96 2.76
C MET A 108 -2.26 5.05 3.32
N SER A 109 -3.58 4.82 3.36
CA SER A 109 -4.54 5.72 3.98
C SER A 109 -4.29 5.91 5.48
N ALA A 110 -3.99 4.82 6.21
CA ALA A 110 -3.66 4.91 7.62
C ALA A 110 -2.38 5.72 7.88
N MET A 111 -1.37 5.58 7.02
CA MET A 111 -0.14 6.39 7.09
C MET A 111 -0.45 7.88 6.91
N ILE A 112 -1.36 8.25 6.00
CA ILE A 112 -1.78 9.65 5.81
C ILE A 112 -2.49 10.16 7.07
N TYR A 113 -3.48 9.43 7.60
CA TYR A 113 -4.16 9.83 8.84
C TYR A 113 -3.19 9.97 10.02
N ALA A 114 -2.20 9.09 10.13
CA ALA A 114 -1.18 9.17 11.17
C ALA A 114 -0.29 10.42 11.05
N GLN A 115 0.05 10.85 9.82
CA GLN A 115 0.80 12.08 9.59
C GLN A 115 -0.01 13.33 9.97
N GLU A 116 -1.33 13.28 9.82
CA GLU A 116 -2.28 14.32 10.24
C GLU A 116 -2.65 14.23 11.74
N LYS A 117 -2.01 13.32 12.49
CA LYS A 117 -2.26 13.05 13.93
C LYS A 117 -3.67 12.53 14.25
N ASP A 118 -4.39 12.05 13.25
CA ASP A 118 -5.68 11.38 13.40
C ASP A 118 -5.45 9.87 13.61
N PHE A 119 -4.94 9.53 14.79
CA PHE A 119 -4.59 8.15 15.13
C PHE A 119 -5.83 7.25 15.26
N ASP A 120 -6.98 7.81 15.60
CA ASP A 120 -8.24 7.06 15.69
C ASP A 120 -8.65 6.49 14.34
N ASN A 121 -8.64 7.32 13.29
CA ASN A 121 -8.94 6.84 11.94
C ASN A 121 -7.84 5.93 11.39
N ALA A 122 -6.56 6.25 11.66
CA ALA A 122 -5.44 5.39 11.26
C ALA A 122 -5.58 3.96 11.83
N LEU A 123 -5.80 3.83 13.14
CA LEU A 123 -5.95 2.54 13.82
C LEU A 123 -7.20 1.78 13.36
N ARG A 124 -8.32 2.48 13.11
CA ARG A 124 -9.54 1.86 12.57
C ARG A 124 -9.29 1.22 11.20
N LEU A 125 -8.52 1.87 10.32
CA LEU A 125 -8.18 1.32 9.02
C LEU A 125 -7.24 0.12 9.12
N LEU A 126 -6.19 0.22 9.94
CA LEU A 126 -5.25 -0.89 10.16
C LEU A 126 -5.95 -2.12 10.76
N TYR A 127 -6.86 -1.91 11.72
CA TYR A 127 -7.64 -2.98 12.31
C TYR A 127 -8.55 -3.68 11.29
N LYS A 128 -9.17 -2.92 10.37
CA LYS A 128 -9.93 -3.51 9.26
C LYS A 128 -9.05 -4.35 8.32
N GLY A 129 -7.81 -3.92 8.08
CA GLY A 129 -6.84 -4.67 7.29
C GLY A 129 -6.45 -6.00 7.91
N ASN A 130 -6.20 -6.02 9.23
CA ASN A 130 -5.81 -7.23 9.97
C ASN A 130 -6.94 -8.26 10.14
N LYS A 131 -8.21 -7.85 10.08
CA LYS A 131 -9.36 -8.80 10.18
C LYS A 131 -9.39 -9.87 9.08
N LYS A 132 -8.58 -9.76 8.03
CA LYS A 132 -8.40 -10.83 7.03
C LYS A 132 -7.72 -12.06 7.62
N GLU A 133 -6.75 -11.88 8.52
CA GLU A 133 -6.08 -12.99 9.22
C GLU A 133 -7.04 -13.72 10.16
N ASP A 134 -7.88 -12.98 10.89
CA ASP A 134 -8.94 -13.55 11.73
C ASP A 134 -9.98 -14.35 10.94
N LYS A 135 -10.28 -13.95 9.71
CA LYS A 135 -11.23 -14.68 8.86
C LYS A 135 -10.62 -15.97 8.30
N ALA A 136 -9.35 -15.94 7.89
CA ALA A 136 -8.62 -17.13 7.48
C ALA A 136 -8.51 -18.17 8.61
N LEU A 137 -8.33 -17.73 9.87
CA LEU A 137 -8.35 -18.61 11.05
C LEU A 137 -9.73 -19.20 11.36
N LYS A 138 -10.83 -18.50 11.03
CA LYS A 138 -12.19 -19.03 11.22
C LYS A 138 -12.62 -20.03 10.15
N ASP A 139 -12.06 -19.94 8.95
CA ASP A 139 -12.33 -20.86 7.85
C ASP A 139 -11.54 -22.18 8.00
N LEU A 140 -10.48 -22.19 8.83
CA LEU A 140 -9.90 -23.39 9.40
C LEU A 140 -10.89 -23.97 10.43
N LYS A 141 -11.76 -24.88 9.98
CA LYS A 141 -12.53 -25.74 10.87
C LYS A 141 -11.57 -26.61 11.69
N LEU A 142 -11.19 -26.12 12.87
CA LEU A 142 -10.66 -26.93 13.97
C LEU A 142 -11.80 -27.68 14.66
#